data_AF-A0A0N5AUL6-F1
#
_entry.id   AF-A0A0N5AUL6-F1
#
_cell.length_a   1.000
_cell.length_b   1.000
_cell.length_c   1.000
_cell.angle_alpha   90.00
_cell.angle_beta   90.00
_cell.angle_gamma   90.00
#
_symmetry.space_group_name_H-M   'P 1'
#
loop_
_entity.id
_entity.type
_entity.pdbx_description
1 polymer ?
#
loop_
_entity_poly.entity_id
_entity_poly.type
_entity_poly.pdbx_seq_one_letter_code
_entity_poly.pdbx_strand_id
1 'polypeptide(L)'
;MLPLLRYNQIIGRSLRSLETLKPTLTGSFGYARRNYAAKKPQSSKEDKSFIDLDTEKLCSYVCINYLADAKEPGPKILPDDQYPKWLFELYLDGKKEVEELDPEIDGWEYWKAYSRRAAKQEARHRKLRTRFLHLQNSPSMKKSEGIAHKPAPVQ
;
A
#
# COMPACT_ATOMS: atom_id res chain seq x y z
N MET A 1 -26.88 -22.68 -12.40
CA MET A 1 -26.14 -22.56 -11.13
C MET A 1 -24.77 -23.19 -11.34
N LEU A 2 -23.71 -22.38 -11.48
CA LEU A 2 -22.25 -22.68 -11.46
C LEU A 2 -21.52 -21.72 -12.40
N PRO A 3 -20.98 -20.59 -11.89
CA PRO A 3 -19.63 -20.21 -12.29
C PRO A 3 -18.84 -19.45 -11.20
N LEU A 4 -18.87 -19.87 -9.93
CA LEU A 4 -18.03 -19.24 -8.87
C LEU A 4 -16.82 -20.09 -8.46
N LEU A 5 -16.74 -21.35 -8.90
CA LEU A 5 -15.66 -22.27 -8.49
C LEU A 5 -14.40 -22.19 -9.36
N ARG A 6 -14.40 -21.43 -10.47
CA ARG A 6 -13.21 -21.31 -11.34
C ARG A 6 -12.27 -20.15 -11.00
N TYR A 7 -12.73 -19.12 -10.30
CA TYR A 7 -11.90 -17.93 -10.07
C TYR A 7 -10.84 -18.14 -8.97
N ASN A 8 -11.17 -18.91 -7.93
CA ASN A 8 -10.24 -19.23 -6.84
C ASN A 8 -9.14 -20.23 -7.23
N GLN A 9 -9.27 -20.92 -8.38
CA GLN A 9 -8.26 -21.87 -8.85
C GLN A 9 -7.14 -21.20 -9.66
N ILE A 10 -7.36 -19.98 -10.15
CA ILE A 10 -6.38 -19.21 -10.95
C ILE A 10 -5.34 -18.55 -10.04
N ILE A 11 -5.77 -18.02 -8.88
CA ILE A 11 -4.85 -17.36 -7.92
C ILE A 11 -3.98 -18.39 -7.18
N GLY A 12 -4.50 -19.60 -6.92
CA GLY A 12 -3.80 -20.64 -6.14
C GLY A 12 -2.83 -21.56 -6.90
N ARG A 13 -2.72 -21.46 -8.24
CA ARG A 13 -1.89 -22.38 -9.06
C ARG A 13 -0.48 -21.86 -9.38
N SER A 14 -0.17 -20.60 -9.09
CA SER A 14 1.16 -20.02 -9.41
C SER A 14 2.28 -20.38 -8.42
N LEU A 15 2.01 -21.19 -7.37
CA LEU A 15 2.99 -21.43 -6.28
C LEU A 15 3.34 -22.91 -6.03
N ARG A 16 3.13 -23.82 -7.00
CA ARG A 16 3.43 -25.25 -6.81
C ARG A 16 4.20 -25.94 -7.95
N SER A 17 5.02 -25.21 -8.70
CA SER A 17 5.85 -25.81 -9.77
C SER A 17 7.31 -25.36 -9.72
N LEU A 18 7.96 -25.48 -8.55
CA LEU A 18 9.43 -25.38 -8.44
C LEU A 18 10.01 -26.42 -7.46
N GLU A 19 9.43 -27.60 -7.39
CA GLU A 19 10.04 -28.75 -6.70
C GLU A 19 10.41 -29.80 -7.74
N THR A 20 11.52 -29.62 -8.46
CA THR A 20 12.43 -30.68 -8.95
C THR A 20 13.52 -30.05 -9.82
N LEU A 21 14.50 -29.36 -9.22
CA LEU A 21 15.84 -29.25 -9.79
C LEU A 21 16.84 -29.32 -8.64
N LYS A 22 17.52 -30.46 -8.51
CA LYS A 22 18.65 -30.64 -7.59
C LYS A 22 19.80 -29.74 -8.09
N PRO A 23 20.32 -28.78 -7.29
CA PRO A 23 21.46 -27.99 -7.72
C PRO A 23 22.75 -28.77 -7.43
N THR A 24 23.29 -29.43 -8.45
CA THR A 24 24.70 -29.83 -8.48
C THR A 24 25.50 -28.65 -8.99
N LEU A 25 25.94 -27.74 -8.12
CA LEU A 25 26.94 -26.73 -8.49
C LEU A 25 27.86 -26.46 -7.30
N THR A 26 29.07 -26.97 -7.42
CA THR A 26 30.27 -26.40 -6.82
C THR A 26 30.33 -24.91 -7.17
N GLY A 27 29.88 -24.08 -6.25
CA GLY A 27 29.93 -22.63 -6.37
C GLY A 27 29.79 -22.06 -4.97
N SER A 28 30.89 -21.55 -4.43
CA SER A 28 30.93 -20.79 -3.19
C SER A 28 29.89 -19.67 -3.26
N PHE A 29 28.74 -19.83 -2.59
CA PHE A 29 27.83 -18.74 -2.30
C PHE A 29 28.50 -17.84 -1.26
N GLY A 30 29.39 -16.98 -1.74
CA GLY A 30 29.94 -15.90 -0.94
C GLY A 30 28.79 -15.07 -0.38
N TYR A 31 28.70 -14.98 0.94
CA TYR A 31 27.87 -14.00 1.62
C TYR A 31 28.32 -12.62 1.14
N ALA A 32 27.63 -12.07 0.13
CA ALA A 32 27.84 -10.69 -0.30
C ALA A 32 27.44 -9.78 0.86
N ARG A 33 28.42 -9.39 1.68
CA ARG A 33 28.25 -8.29 2.62
C ARG A 33 27.86 -7.08 1.79
N ARG A 34 26.63 -6.60 1.97
CA ARG A 34 26.20 -5.31 1.43
C ARG A 34 27.05 -4.25 2.11
N ASN A 35 28.08 -3.78 1.43
CA ASN A 35 28.78 -2.57 1.82
C ASN A 35 27.79 -1.42 1.59
N TYR A 36 27.28 -0.84 2.67
CA TYR A 36 26.57 0.43 2.60
C TYR A 36 27.62 1.50 2.27
N ALA A 37 27.94 1.66 0.98
CA ALA A 37 28.59 2.87 0.53
C ALA A 37 27.63 4.01 0.89
N ALA A 38 28.01 4.83 1.87
CA ALA A 38 27.28 6.02 2.23
C ALA A 38 27.12 6.86 0.95
N LYS A 39 25.89 6.95 0.44
CA LYS A 39 25.58 7.82 -0.69
C LYS A 39 25.97 9.23 -0.24
N LYS A 40 26.88 9.88 -0.98
CA LYS A 40 27.20 11.29 -0.77
C LYS A 40 25.89 12.09 -0.77
N PRO A 41 25.70 13.08 0.12
CA PRO A 41 24.49 13.89 0.14
C PRO A 41 24.33 14.53 -1.24
N GLN A 42 23.31 14.09 -1.95
CA GLN A 42 22.95 14.67 -3.23
C GLN A 42 22.46 16.08 -2.92
N SER A 43 23.13 17.11 -3.48
CA SER A 43 22.68 18.49 -3.35
C SER A 43 21.20 18.55 -3.76
N SER A 44 20.32 18.90 -2.84
CA SER A 44 18.91 19.12 -3.16
C SER A 44 18.84 20.23 -4.18
N LYS A 45 18.35 19.92 -5.38
CA LYS A 45 17.98 20.96 -6.35
C LYS A 45 16.84 21.75 -5.72
N GLU A 46 16.95 23.07 -5.74
CA GLU A 46 15.88 23.95 -5.27
C GLU A 46 14.63 23.72 -6.12
N ASP A 47 13.48 23.63 -5.46
CA ASP A 47 12.19 23.47 -6.13
C ASP A 47 11.84 24.77 -6.86
N LYS A 48 11.74 24.69 -8.18
CA LYS A 48 11.41 25.81 -9.08
C LYS A 48 9.92 25.85 -9.42
N SER A 49 9.07 25.19 -8.62
CA SER A 49 7.63 25.20 -8.83
C SER A 49 7.08 26.58 -8.49
N PHE A 50 6.77 27.36 -9.52
CA PHE A 50 6.08 28.63 -9.38
C PHE A 50 4.57 28.36 -9.27
N ILE A 51 3.93 28.95 -8.26
CA ILE A 51 2.48 28.91 -8.07
C ILE A 51 1.99 30.36 -8.21
N ASP A 52 1.10 30.60 -9.18
CA ASP A 52 0.43 31.90 -9.29
C ASP A 52 -0.48 32.13 -8.09
N LEU A 53 -0.47 33.37 -7.56
CA LEU A 53 -1.30 33.79 -6.41
C LEU A 53 -2.50 34.65 -6.81
N ASP A 54 -2.66 34.93 -8.10
CA ASP A 54 -3.76 35.73 -8.63
C ASP A 54 -5.08 34.95 -8.60
N THR A 55 -6.04 35.43 -7.81
CA THR A 55 -7.32 34.76 -7.56
C THR A 55 -8.20 34.69 -8.79
N GLU A 56 -8.24 35.75 -9.60
CA GLU A 56 -9.08 35.81 -10.81
C GLU A 56 -8.64 34.77 -11.83
N LYS A 57 -7.32 34.61 -11.97
CA LYS A 57 -6.70 33.62 -12.84
C LYS A 57 -6.96 32.19 -12.36
N LEU A 58 -6.80 31.92 -11.07
CA LEU A 58 -7.03 30.59 -10.47
C LEU A 58 -8.49 30.15 -10.50
N CYS A 59 -9.44 31.08 -10.39
CA CYS A 59 -10.87 30.78 -10.51
C CYS A 59 -11.32 30.55 -11.96
N SER A 60 -10.60 31.11 -12.93
CA SER A 60 -10.97 31.04 -14.35
C SER A 60 -10.29 29.90 -15.10
N TYR A 61 -9.11 29.48 -14.69
CA TYR A 61 -8.26 28.55 -15.43
C TYR A 61 -7.70 27.43 -14.56
N VAL A 62 -7.51 26.27 -15.17
CA VAL A 62 -6.82 25.13 -14.59
C VAL A 62 -5.32 25.29 -14.85
N CYS A 63 -4.60 25.90 -13.91
CA CYS A 63 -3.16 26.21 -14.00
C CYS A 63 -2.24 24.96 -13.89
N ILE A 64 -2.44 23.96 -14.75
CA ILE A 64 -1.67 22.68 -14.77
C ILE A 64 -0.59 22.70 -15.87
N ASN A 65 -0.53 23.75 -16.69
CA ASN A 65 0.37 23.77 -17.83
C ASN A 65 1.85 23.77 -17.41
N TYR A 66 2.60 22.79 -17.87
CA TYR A 66 4.03 22.61 -17.57
C TYR A 66 4.95 23.01 -18.74
N LEU A 67 4.37 23.39 -19.89
CA LEU A 67 5.13 23.81 -21.07
C LEU A 67 5.56 25.27 -20.93
N ALA A 68 6.86 25.53 -21.02
CA ALA A 68 7.41 26.89 -20.88
C ALA A 68 7.00 27.83 -22.02
N ASP A 69 6.73 27.29 -23.21
CA ASP A 69 6.42 28.07 -24.41
C ASP A 69 4.93 28.47 -24.51
N ALA A 70 4.10 27.92 -23.62
CA ALA A 70 2.67 28.16 -23.68
C ALA A 70 2.32 29.47 -22.96
N LYS A 71 1.77 30.41 -23.73
CA LYS A 71 1.38 31.74 -23.24
C LYS A 71 0.14 31.69 -22.34
N GLU A 72 -0.65 30.63 -22.43
CA GLU A 72 -1.86 30.43 -21.63
C GLU A 72 -1.57 29.56 -20.39
N PRO A 73 -2.13 29.93 -19.22
CA PRO A 73 -1.89 29.19 -17.97
C PRO A 73 -2.46 27.78 -17.97
N GLY A 74 -3.44 27.50 -18.84
CA GLY A 74 -4.05 26.20 -19.03
C GLY A 74 -5.49 26.29 -19.54
N PRO A 75 -6.22 25.16 -19.60
CA PRO A 75 -7.62 25.14 -20.02
C PRO A 75 -8.51 26.00 -19.12
N LYS A 76 -9.48 26.71 -19.73
CA LYS A 76 -10.47 27.50 -19.01
C LYS A 76 -11.50 26.60 -18.32
N ILE A 77 -11.92 26.98 -17.12
CA ILE A 77 -13.01 26.32 -16.40
C ILE A 77 -14.33 26.70 -17.07
N LEU A 78 -15.10 25.67 -17.45
CA LEU A 78 -16.38 25.80 -18.14
C LEU A 78 -17.54 25.78 -17.12
N PRO A 79 -18.77 26.15 -17.50
CA PRO A 79 -19.93 25.96 -16.65
C PRO A 79 -20.21 24.46 -16.41
N ASP A 80 -20.85 24.15 -15.29
CA ASP A 80 -21.12 22.78 -14.81
C ASP A 80 -21.84 21.89 -15.84
N ASP A 81 -22.69 22.47 -16.69
CA ASP A 81 -23.46 21.77 -17.73
C ASP A 81 -22.59 21.08 -18.80
N GLN A 82 -21.35 21.56 -18.99
CA GLN A 82 -20.43 20.97 -19.97
C GLN A 82 -19.69 19.75 -19.41
N TYR A 83 -19.70 19.57 -18.09
CA TYR A 83 -19.04 18.45 -17.44
C TYR A 83 -20.00 17.26 -17.30
N PRO A 84 -19.47 16.03 -17.37
CA PRO A 84 -20.30 14.85 -17.21
C PRO A 84 -20.80 14.76 -15.77
N LYS A 85 -22.06 14.31 -15.59
CA LYS A 85 -22.75 14.25 -14.29
C LYS A 85 -21.99 13.47 -13.22
N TRP A 86 -21.31 12.39 -13.60
CA TRP A 86 -20.53 11.55 -12.68
C TRP A 86 -19.40 12.32 -11.98
N LEU A 87 -18.94 13.46 -12.52
CA LEU A 87 -17.91 14.30 -11.90
C LEU A 87 -18.38 14.83 -10.53
N PHE A 88 -19.65 15.23 -10.44
CA PHE A 88 -20.24 15.80 -9.24
C PHE A 88 -20.77 14.74 -8.26
N GLU A 89 -20.82 13.49 -8.71
CA GLU A 89 -21.20 12.34 -7.88
C GLU A 89 -19.99 11.69 -7.19
N LEU A 90 -18.77 12.20 -7.43
CA LEU A 90 -17.55 11.69 -6.81
C LEU A 90 -17.52 11.96 -5.30
N TYR A 91 -17.09 10.95 -4.53
CA TYR A 91 -16.88 11.08 -3.09
C TYR A 91 -15.59 11.85 -2.79
N LEU A 92 -15.71 13.00 -2.11
CA LEU A 92 -14.59 13.91 -1.81
C LEU A 92 -14.00 13.73 -0.40
N ASP A 93 -14.73 13.08 0.52
CA ASP A 93 -14.39 13.03 1.95
C ASP A 93 -13.30 11.99 2.31
N GLY A 94 -12.37 11.76 1.38
CA GLY A 94 -11.25 10.84 1.57
C GLY A 94 -11.57 9.38 1.24
N LYS A 95 -10.71 8.46 1.67
CA LYS A 95 -10.92 7.03 1.43
C LYS A 95 -11.71 6.44 2.60
N LYS A 96 -12.83 5.80 2.29
CA LYS A 96 -13.62 5.02 3.26
C LYS A 96 -12.78 3.92 3.90
N GLU A 97 -13.07 3.62 5.15
CA GLU A 97 -12.44 2.50 5.86
C GLU A 97 -12.96 1.15 5.35
N VAL A 98 -12.25 0.06 5.66
CA VAL A 98 -12.66 -1.30 5.21
C VAL A 98 -13.97 -1.70 5.87
N GLU A 99 -14.19 -1.24 7.09
CA GLU A 99 -15.36 -1.47 7.92
C GLU A 99 -16.64 -0.79 7.36
N GLU A 100 -16.48 0.28 6.59
CA GLU A 100 -17.58 1.06 5.99
C GLU A 100 -17.94 0.58 4.58
N LEU A 101 -17.04 -0.15 3.93
CA LEU A 101 -17.20 -0.66 2.58
C LEU A 101 -17.98 -1.99 2.62
N ASP A 102 -18.95 -2.15 1.72
CA ASP A 102 -19.71 -3.39 1.56
C ASP A 102 -19.14 -4.20 0.37
N PRO A 103 -18.76 -5.48 0.56
CA PRO A 103 -18.28 -6.33 -0.53
C PRO A 103 -19.27 -6.50 -1.70
N GLU A 104 -20.58 -6.38 -1.47
CA GLU A 104 -21.60 -6.56 -2.51
C GLU A 104 -21.90 -5.25 -3.27
N ILE A 105 -21.78 -4.09 -2.61
CA ILE A 105 -22.08 -2.77 -3.20
C ILE A 105 -20.83 -2.16 -3.83
N ASP A 106 -19.73 -2.08 -3.07
CA ASP A 106 -18.48 -1.44 -3.50
C ASP A 106 -17.55 -2.41 -4.26
N GLY A 107 -17.84 -3.71 -4.18
CA GLY A 107 -17.19 -4.76 -4.97
C GLY A 107 -15.68 -4.77 -4.83
N TRP A 108 -14.97 -4.34 -5.88
CA TRP A 108 -13.50 -4.37 -5.94
C TRP A 108 -12.82 -3.43 -4.94
N GLU A 109 -13.46 -2.32 -4.58
CA GLU A 109 -12.85 -1.34 -3.67
C GLU A 109 -12.67 -1.91 -2.26
N TYR A 110 -13.66 -2.67 -1.79
CA TYR A 110 -13.61 -3.43 -0.55
C TYR A 110 -12.39 -4.36 -0.53
N TRP A 111 -12.25 -5.23 -1.52
CA TRP A 111 -11.17 -6.22 -1.57
C TRP A 111 -9.78 -5.60 -1.68
N LYS A 112 -9.67 -4.47 -2.38
CA LYS A 112 -8.44 -3.67 -2.45
C LYS A 112 -8.07 -3.08 -1.10
N ALA A 113 -9.05 -2.53 -0.38
CA ALA A 113 -8.84 -1.97 0.96
C ALA A 113 -8.49 -3.08 1.98
N TYR A 114 -9.20 -4.21 1.93
CA TYR A 114 -8.92 -5.40 2.72
C TYR A 114 -7.49 -5.92 2.52
N SER A 115 -7.07 -6.07 1.26
CA SER A 115 -5.72 -6.56 0.92
C SER A 115 -4.62 -5.63 1.44
N ARG A 116 -4.81 -4.32 1.34
CA ARG A 116 -3.89 -3.32 1.92
C ARG A 116 -3.81 -3.45 3.45
N ARG A 117 -4.94 -3.66 4.12
CA ARG A 117 -4.99 -3.86 5.57
C ARG A 117 -4.25 -5.13 5.98
N ALA A 118 -4.49 -6.24 5.28
CA ALA A 118 -3.79 -7.51 5.52
C ALA A 118 -2.27 -7.36 5.37
N ALA A 119 -1.80 -6.73 4.29
CA ALA A 119 -0.38 -6.46 4.06
C ALA A 119 0.23 -5.57 5.17
N LYS A 120 -0.52 -4.56 5.65
CA LYS A 120 -0.08 -3.70 6.76
C LYS A 120 0.03 -4.48 8.07
N GLN A 121 -0.92 -5.37 8.34
CA GLN A 121 -0.88 -6.25 9.52
C GLN A 121 0.29 -7.22 9.44
N GLU A 122 0.53 -7.83 8.28
CA GLU A 122 1.68 -8.73 8.08
C GLU A 122 3.00 -7.99 8.28
N ALA A 123 3.15 -6.79 7.71
CA ALA A 123 4.34 -5.97 7.90
C ALA A 123 4.56 -5.61 9.38
N ARG A 124 3.49 -5.30 10.12
CA ARG A 124 3.52 -5.06 11.57
C ARG A 124 3.93 -6.32 12.33
N HIS A 125 3.33 -7.46 12.02
CA HIS A 125 3.62 -8.74 12.65
C HIS A 125 5.07 -9.17 12.40
N ARG A 126 5.55 -9.06 11.16
CA ARG A 126 6.95 -9.32 10.79
C ARG A 126 7.93 -8.47 11.59
N LYS A 127 7.63 -7.19 11.77
CA LYS A 127 8.46 -6.26 12.57
C LYS A 127 8.46 -6.63 14.06
N LEU A 128 7.31 -7.06 14.60
CA LEU A 128 7.19 -7.49 15.99
C LEU A 128 7.94 -8.80 16.24
N ARG A 129 7.84 -9.77 15.32
CA ARG A 129 8.55 -11.06 15.41
C ARG A 129 10.06 -10.89 15.56
N THR A 130 10.65 -9.96 14.81
CA THR A 130 12.11 -9.75 14.86
C THR A 130 12.55 -8.84 16.00
N ARG A 131 11.71 -7.90 16.46
CA ARG A 131 12.06 -6.95 17.53
C ARG A 131 12.20 -7.59 18.91
N PHE A 132 11.35 -8.56 19.24
CA PHE A 132 11.30 -9.16 20.57
C PHE A 132 11.89 -10.57 20.63
N LEU A 133 12.73 -10.96 19.67
CA LEU A 133 13.32 -12.30 19.62
C LEU A 133 14.04 -12.68 20.93
N HIS A 134 14.75 -11.72 21.52
CA HIS A 134 15.46 -11.88 22.80
C HIS A 134 14.52 -12.06 24.01
N LEU A 135 13.32 -11.48 23.95
CA LEU A 135 12.32 -11.60 25.02
C LEU A 135 11.56 -12.92 24.90
N GLN A 136 11.20 -13.34 23.69
CA GLN A 136 10.44 -14.58 23.44
C GLN A 136 11.18 -15.86 23.87
N ASN A 137 12.52 -15.85 23.81
CA ASN A 137 13.36 -16.95 24.29
C ASN A 137 13.96 -16.74 25.68
N SER A 138 13.59 -15.66 26.38
CA SER A 138 14.16 -15.36 27.70
C SER A 138 13.73 -16.42 28.74
N PRO A 139 14.61 -16.80 29.68
CA PRO A 139 14.25 -17.73 30.76
C PRO A 139 13.05 -17.25 31.59
N SER A 140 12.85 -15.94 31.70
CA SER A 140 11.72 -15.32 32.42
C SER A 140 10.37 -15.56 31.71
N MET A 141 10.31 -15.38 30.39
CA MET A 141 9.10 -15.65 29.60
C MET A 141 8.71 -17.13 29.55
N LYS A 142 9.70 -18.04 29.57
CA LYS A 142 9.44 -19.49 29.66
C LYS A 142 8.93 -19.91 31.04
N LYS A 143 9.41 -19.26 32.12
CA LYS A 143 8.97 -19.52 33.49
C LYS A 143 7.53 -19.05 33.76
N SER A 144 7.05 -18.03 33.05
CA SER A 144 5.69 -17.48 33.23
C SER A 144 4.62 -18.10 32.32
N GLU A 145 4.95 -19.16 31.56
CA GLU A 145 4.10 -19.79 30.53
C GLU A 145 3.46 -18.79 29.55
N GLY A 146 4.03 -17.59 29.44
CA GLY A 146 3.47 -16.49 28.65
C GLY A 146 2.05 -16.08 29.04
N ILE A 147 1.79 -15.66 30.29
CA ILE A 147 0.50 -15.05 30.74
C ILE A 147 -0.72 -15.71 30.06
N ALA A 148 -0.83 -17.04 30.22
CA ALA A 148 -2.11 -17.69 30.03
C ALA A 148 -2.93 -17.40 31.29
N HIS A 149 -3.80 -16.38 31.25
CA HIS A 149 -4.88 -16.30 32.21
C HIS A 149 -5.77 -17.53 31.97
N LYS A 150 -5.50 -18.62 32.68
CA LYS A 150 -6.45 -19.74 32.77
C LYS A 150 -7.70 -19.16 33.45
N PRO A 151 -8.87 -19.08 32.78
CA PRO A 151 -10.07 -18.66 33.47
C PRO A 151 -10.34 -19.65 34.60
N ALA A 152 -10.74 -19.14 35.76
CA ALA A 152 -11.05 -19.98 36.91
C ALA A 152 -12.10 -21.04 36.51
N PRO A 153 -11.97 -22.29 36.97
CA PRO A 153 -12.98 -23.30 36.72
C PRO A 153 -14.30 -22.81 37.33
N VAL A 154 -15.32 -22.70 36.48
CA VAL A 154 -16.69 -22.40 36.90
C VAL A 154 -17.17 -23.61 37.71
N GLN A 155 -17.55 -23.38 38.97
CA GLN A 155 -18.15 -24.38 39.85
C GLN A 155 -19.62 -24.61 39.48
#